data_AF-A0A947UUZ1-F1
#
_entry.id   AF-A0A947UUZ1-F1
#
_cell.length_a   1.000
_cell.length_b   1.000
_cell.length_c   1.000
_cell.angle_alpha   90.00
_cell.angle_beta   90.00
_cell.angle_gamma   90.00
#
_symmetry.space_group_name_H-M   'P 1'
#
loop_
_entity.id
_entity.type
_entity.pdbx_description
1 polymer ?
#
loop_
_entity_poly.entity_id
_entity_poly.type
_entity_poly.pdbx_seq_one_letter_code
_entity_poly.pdbx_strand_id
1 'polypeptide(L)'
;MDNQSLGILLWIALMLLAIPYVRRARHPRAKPLAAYMMFVILFSVGAVVMYSVLLMLLGWADALDYLHRPQGAAIFLALVFIPAFLLGRWQLKKPPRQMPPN
;
A
#
# COMPACT_ATOMS: atom_id res chain seq x y z
N MET A 1 17.39 -10.79 12.26
CA MET A 1 16.70 -9.63 11.66
C MET A 1 15.38 -9.51 12.38
N ASP A 2 15.17 -8.41 13.10
CA ASP A 2 13.95 -8.23 13.88
C ASP A 2 12.77 -8.04 12.92
N ASN A 3 11.62 -8.63 13.24
CA ASN A 3 10.43 -8.59 12.38
C ASN A 3 9.99 -7.15 12.03
N GLN A 4 10.30 -6.17 12.89
CA GLN A 4 10.09 -4.75 12.61
C GLN A 4 10.92 -4.23 11.43
N SER A 5 12.18 -4.65 11.32
CA SER A 5 13.08 -4.21 10.24
C SER A 5 12.59 -4.69 8.88
N LEU A 6 12.01 -5.89 8.82
CA LEU A 6 11.44 -6.47 7.60
C LEU A 6 10.24 -5.68 7.09
N GLY A 7 9.36 -5.23 7.99
CA GLY A 7 8.20 -4.41 7.61
C GLY A 7 8.61 -3.08 6.98
N ILE A 8 9.60 -2.40 7.57
CA ILE A 8 10.16 -1.15 7.06
C ILE A 8 10.83 -1.38 5.71
N LEU A 9 11.65 -2.42 5.58
CA LEU A 9 12.33 -2.76 4.32
C LEU A 9 11.33 -3.09 3.20
N LEU A 10 10.28 -3.84 3.50
CA LEU A 10 9.19 -4.13 2.55
C LEU A 10 8.45 -2.86 2.13
N TRP A 11 8.16 -1.97 3.09
CA TRP A 11 7.52 -0.70 2.79
C TRP A 11 8.38 0.19 1.88
N ILE A 12 9.68 0.33 2.19
CA ILE A 12 10.63 1.07 1.34
C ILE A 12 10.76 0.42 -0.04
N ALA A 13 10.90 -0.90 -0.10
CA ALA A 13 10.98 -1.62 -1.37
C ALA A 13 9.73 -1.42 -2.22
N LEU A 14 8.53 -1.48 -1.63
CA LEU A 14 7.26 -1.22 -2.30
C LEU A 14 7.14 0.24 -2.77
N MET A 15 7.59 1.22 -1.96
CA MET A 15 7.66 2.62 -2.38
C MET A 15 8.58 2.80 -3.59
N LEU A 16 9.78 2.21 -3.54
CA LEU A 16 10.74 2.28 -4.65
C LEU A 16 10.18 1.61 -5.90
N LEU A 17 9.51 0.46 -5.76
CA LEU A 17 8.87 -0.25 -6.88
C LEU A 17 7.70 0.53 -7.48
N ALA A 18 7.01 1.34 -6.68
CA ALA A 18 5.92 2.18 -7.13
C ALA A 18 6.40 3.29 -8.09
N ILE A 19 7.66 3.74 -8.01
CA ILE A 19 8.21 4.79 -8.88
C ILE A 19 8.22 4.40 -10.37
N PRO A 20 8.90 3.31 -10.81
CA PRO A 20 8.87 2.88 -12.20
C PRO A 20 7.47 2.42 -12.61
N TYR A 21 6.70 1.84 -11.68
CA TYR A 21 5.35 1.37 -11.93
C TYR A 21 4.39 2.52 -12.28
N VAL A 22 4.37 3.59 -11.48
CA VAL A 22 3.58 4.80 -11.72
C VAL A 22 4.04 5.50 -12.99
N ARG A 23 5.34 5.53 -13.28
CA ARG A 23 5.86 6.06 -14.55
C ARG A 23 5.33 5.28 -15.77
N ARG A 24 5.22 3.95 -15.68
CA ARG A 24 4.80 3.08 -16.80
C ARG A 24 3.28 2.95 -16.95
N ALA A 25 2.53 2.97 -15.84
CA ALA A 25 1.07 2.82 -15.83
C ALA A 25 0.31 4.14 -16.07
N ARG A 26 1.03 5.24 -16.32
CA ARG A 26 0.47 6.57 -16.33
C ARG A 26 -0.16 6.97 -17.65
N HIS A 27 -1.26 7.72 -17.56
CA HIS A 27 -1.76 8.49 -18.69
C HIS A 27 -0.81 9.66 -19.02
N PRO A 28 -0.46 9.87 -20.30
CA PRO A 28 0.49 10.91 -20.73
C PRO A 28 0.10 12.35 -20.37
N ARG A 29 -1.16 12.61 -20.00
CA ARG A 29 -1.68 13.96 -19.65
C ARG A 29 -1.52 14.38 -18.19
N ALA A 30 -1.23 13.47 -17.26
CA ALA A 30 -1.11 13.84 -15.84
C ALA A 30 0.33 14.31 -15.52
N LYS A 31 0.63 15.02 -14.42
CA LYS A 31 2.02 15.37 -13.95
C LYS A 31 2.68 14.29 -13.04
N PRO A 32 3.82 13.65 -13.41
CA PRO A 32 4.32 12.39 -12.81
C PRO A 32 4.39 12.39 -11.29
N LEU A 33 4.86 13.50 -10.75
CA LEU A 33 4.97 13.74 -9.33
C LEU A 33 3.61 13.67 -8.60
N ALA A 34 2.57 14.29 -9.16
CA ALA A 34 1.25 14.35 -8.51
C ALA A 34 0.59 12.97 -8.40
N ALA A 35 0.70 12.13 -9.44
CA ALA A 35 0.17 10.76 -9.37
C ALA A 35 0.96 9.88 -8.40
N TYR A 36 2.28 10.10 -8.30
CA TYR A 36 3.11 9.42 -7.31
C TYR A 36 2.70 9.83 -5.89
N MET A 37 2.60 11.13 -5.59
CA MET A 37 2.15 11.59 -4.26
C MET A 37 0.77 11.05 -3.89
N MET A 38 -0.17 11.05 -4.85
CA MET A 38 -1.50 10.50 -4.62
C MET A 38 -1.47 8.99 -4.34
N PHE A 39 -0.67 8.23 -5.10
CA PHE A 39 -0.45 6.81 -4.83
C PHE A 39 0.14 6.58 -3.44
N VAL A 40 1.18 7.33 -3.07
CA VAL A 40 1.85 7.21 -1.76
C VAL A 40 0.88 7.49 -0.62
N ILE A 41 0.09 8.56 -0.71
CA ILE A 41 -0.89 8.92 0.32
C ILE A 41 -1.93 7.80 0.45
N LEU A 42 -2.53 7.34 -0.65
CA LEU A 42 -3.54 6.29 -0.60
C LEU A 42 -2.98 4.94 -0.14
N PHE A 43 -1.78 4.59 -0.57
CA PHE A 43 -1.10 3.40 -0.13
C PHE A 43 -0.84 3.44 1.37
N SER A 44 -0.29 4.55 1.88
CA SER A 44 -0.01 4.73 3.31
C SER A 44 -1.27 4.70 4.15
N VAL A 45 -2.31 5.46 3.76
CA VAL A 45 -3.60 5.47 4.48
C VAL A 45 -4.25 4.09 4.42
N GLY A 46 -4.28 3.45 3.25
CA GLY A 46 -4.84 2.11 3.07
C GLY A 46 -4.10 1.04 3.88
N ALA A 47 -2.77 1.13 3.95
CA ALA A 47 -1.95 0.24 4.75
C ALA A 47 -2.21 0.42 6.25
N VAL A 48 -2.30 1.67 6.74
CA VAL A 48 -2.63 1.95 8.14
C VAL A 48 -4.03 1.43 8.49
N VAL A 49 -5.02 1.67 7.64
CA VAL A 49 -6.39 1.16 7.86
C VAL A 49 -6.41 -0.37 7.88
N MET A 50 -5.81 -1.04 6.89
CA MET A 50 -5.77 -2.51 6.86
C MET A 50 -4.99 -3.10 8.03
N TYR A 51 -3.86 -2.49 8.39
CA TYR A 51 -3.06 -2.92 9.54
C TYR A 51 -3.87 -2.88 10.83
N SER A 52 -4.56 -1.76 11.09
CA SER A 52 -5.40 -1.59 12.27
C SER A 52 -6.58 -2.58 12.30
N VAL A 53 -7.26 -2.77 11.16
CA VAL A 53 -8.39 -3.71 11.06
C VAL A 53 -7.92 -5.15 11.28
N LEU A 54 -6.81 -5.57 10.67
CA LEU A 54 -6.28 -6.92 10.84
C LEU A 54 -5.75 -7.15 12.26
N LEU A 55 -5.10 -6.16 12.88
CA LEU A 55 -4.71 -6.24 14.30
C LEU A 55 -5.91 -6.40 15.21
N MET A 56 -6.97 -5.61 14.98
CA MET A 56 -8.21 -5.71 15.75
C MET A 56 -8.84 -7.10 15.62
N LEU A 57 -8.90 -7.64 14.40
CA LEU A 57 -9.41 -9.00 14.14
C LEU A 57 -8.55 -10.08 14.81
N LEU A 58 -7.22 -9.96 14.77
CA LEU A 58 -6.31 -10.91 15.41
C LEU A 58 -6.44 -10.87 16.94
N GLY A 59 -6.61 -9.68 17.52
CA GLY A 59 -6.86 -9.50 18.95
C GLY A 59 -8.21 -10.10 19.37
N TRP A 60 -9.24 -9.95 18.55
CA TRP A 60 -10.55 -10.59 18.77
C TRP A 60 -10.49 -12.12 18.72
N ALA A 61 -9.59 -12.68 17.92
CA ALA A 61 -9.42 -14.12 17.77
C ALA A 61 -8.36 -14.73 18.70
N ASP A 62 -7.81 -13.94 19.64
CA ASP A 62 -6.65 -14.32 20.49
C ASP A 62 -5.47 -14.90 19.68
N ALA A 63 -5.33 -14.48 18.43
CA ALA A 63 -4.38 -15.02 17.46
C ALA A 63 -3.12 -14.14 17.31
N LEU A 64 -2.86 -13.22 18.24
CA LEU A 64 -1.68 -12.34 18.22
C LEU A 64 -0.36 -13.12 18.26
N ASP A 65 -0.35 -14.33 18.83
CA ASP A 65 0.81 -15.22 18.83
C ASP A 65 1.26 -15.63 17.42
N TYR A 66 0.37 -15.61 16.42
CA TYR A 66 0.74 -15.85 15.03
C TYR A 66 1.69 -14.78 14.48
N LEU A 67 1.66 -13.56 15.00
CA LEU A 67 2.56 -12.47 14.59
C LEU A 67 4.00 -12.69 15.07
N HIS A 68 4.21 -13.48 16.13
CA HIS A 68 5.54 -13.84 16.62
C HIS A 68 6.23 -14.84 15.69
N ARG A 69 5.46 -15.61 14.90
CA ARG A 69 6.00 -16.53 13.90
C ARG A 69 6.33 -15.75 12.61
N PRO A 70 7.52 -15.95 12.01
CA PRO A 70 7.93 -15.19 10.82
C PRO A 70 6.97 -15.40 9.63
N GLN A 71 6.41 -16.61 9.50
CA GLN A 71 5.40 -16.92 8.48
C GLN A 71 4.08 -16.17 8.69
N GLY A 72 3.61 -16.04 9.94
CA GLY A 72 2.37 -15.34 10.25
C GLY A 72 2.53 -13.84 10.05
N ALA A 73 3.68 -13.28 10.45
CA ALA A 73 4.04 -11.90 10.16
C ALA A 73 4.09 -11.62 8.65
N ALA A 74 4.68 -12.53 7.85
CA ALA A 74 4.75 -12.37 6.40
C ALA A 74 3.35 -12.39 5.74
N ILE A 75 2.47 -13.31 6.15
CA ILE A 75 1.08 -13.37 5.65
C ILE A 75 0.31 -12.10 6.06
N PHE A 76 0.48 -11.65 7.30
CA PHE A 76 -0.13 -10.44 7.80
C PHE A 76 0.31 -9.21 6.99
N LEU A 77 1.60 -9.04 6.77
CA LEU A 77 2.17 -7.96 5.94
C LEU A 77 1.65 -8.04 4.50
N ALA A 78 1.52 -9.23 3.92
CA ALA A 78 0.95 -9.42 2.58
C ALA A 78 -0.52 -8.97 2.54
N LEU A 79 -1.32 -9.35 3.54
CA LEU A 79 -2.72 -8.95 3.66
C LEU A 79 -2.90 -7.44 3.88
N VAL A 80 -1.93 -6.76 4.49
CA VAL A 80 -1.94 -5.29 4.61
C VAL A 80 -1.56 -4.63 3.29
N PHE A 81 -0.43 -5.02 2.71
CA PHE A 81 0.18 -4.29 1.59
C PHE A 81 -0.46 -4.59 0.24
N ILE A 82 -0.89 -5.83 -0.03
CA ILE A 82 -1.51 -6.21 -1.31
C ILE A 82 -2.79 -5.39 -1.59
N PRO A 83 -3.79 -5.33 -0.70
CA PRO A 83 -4.99 -4.54 -0.96
C PRO A 83 -4.70 -3.04 -0.99
N ALA A 84 -3.81 -2.53 -0.14
CA ALA A 84 -3.38 -1.13 -0.20
C ALA A 84 -2.72 -0.78 -1.56
N PHE A 85 -1.90 -1.68 -2.09
CA PHE A 85 -1.27 -1.53 -3.40
C PHE A 85 -2.30 -1.60 -4.54
N LEU A 86 -3.27 -2.51 -4.45
CA LEU A 86 -4.37 -2.63 -5.42
C LEU A 86 -5.24 -1.36 -5.47
N LEU A 87 -5.52 -0.76 -4.31
CA LEU A 87 -6.26 0.52 -4.23
C LEU A 87 -5.50 1.64 -4.96
N GLY A 88 -4.21 1.79 -4.66
CA GLY A 88 -3.35 2.78 -5.35
C GLY A 88 -3.29 2.52 -6.86
N ARG A 89 -3.18 1.25 -7.27
CA ARG A 89 -3.17 0.84 -8.69
C ARG A 89 -4.49 1.18 -9.39
N TRP A 90 -5.63 0.93 -8.74
CA TRP A 90 -6.94 1.21 -9.31
C TRP A 90 -7.13 2.71 -9.56
N GLN A 91 -6.65 3.54 -8.63
CA GLN A 91 -6.71 5.00 -8.79
C GLN A 91 -5.80 5.53 -9.89
N LEU A 92 -4.62 4.94 -10.10
CA LEU A 92 -3.73 5.30 -11.22
C LEU A 92 -4.34 5.00 -12.59
N LYS A 93 -5.20 3.97 -12.67
CA LYS A 93 -5.93 3.61 -13.89
C LYS A 93 -7.14 4.51 -14.16
N LYS A 94 -7.65 5.25 -13.17
CA LYS A 94 -8.77 6.17 -13.41
C LYS A 94 -8.30 7.34 -14.28
N PRO A 95 -9.02 7.66 -15.37
CA PRO A 95 -8.69 8.82 -16.18
C PRO A 95 -8.78 10.10 -15.32
N PRO A 96 -7.85 11.06 -15.48
CA PRO A 96 -7.95 12.34 -14.78
C PRO A 96 -9.31 12.97 -15.07
N ARG A 97 -10.03 13.40 -14.02
CA ARG A 97 -11.28 14.15 -14.18
C ARG A 97 -11.01 15.32 -15.13
N GLN A 98 -11.63 15.31 -16.30
CA GLN A 98 -11.59 16.44 -17.23
C GLN A 98 -12.31 17.58 -16.52
N MET A 99 -11.56 18.62 -16.15
CA MET A 99 -12.17 19.87 -15.67
C MET A 99 -13.00 20.43 -16.83
N PRO A 100 -14.27 20.81 -16.62
CA PRO A 100 -15.03 21.53 -17.62
C PRO A 100 -14.25 22.80 -18.02
N PRO A 101 -14.24 23.18 -19.31
CA PRO A 101 -13.66 24.46 -19.71
C PRO A 101 -14.41 25.60 -19.00
N ASN A 102 -13.67 26.43 -18.27
CA ASN A 102 -14.13 27.74 -17.80
C ASN A 102 -13.95 28.77 -18.92
#